data_AF-A0A1F7FWG0-F1
#
_entry.id   AF-A0A1F7FWG0-F1
#
_cell.length_a   1.000
_cell.length_b   1.000
_cell.length_c   1.000
_cell.angle_alpha   90.00
_cell.angle_beta   90.00
_cell.angle_gamma   90.00
#
_symmetry.space_group_name_H-M   'P 1'
#
loop_
_entity.id
_entity.type
_entity.pdbx_description
1 polymer ?
#
loop_
_entity_poly.entity_id
_entity_poly.type
_entity_poly.pdbx_seq_one_letter_code
_entity_poly.pdbx_strand_id
1 'polypeptide(L)'
;MANEISTFDLERLANAYQIRIWQCRKLGRRWSFIAGAGVEKVLPSQLVYEAGDLGFFVQAETFNEAALVEELKKLTTKSICC
;
A
#
# COMPACT_ATOMS: atom_id res chain seq x y z
N MET A 1 -16.79 -5.47 -5.95
CA MET A 1 -16.25 -6.79 -5.55
C MET A 1 -14.75 -6.74 -5.80
N ALA A 2 -13.97 -7.06 -4.76
CA ALA A 2 -12.51 -7.24 -4.65
C ALA A 2 -11.57 -6.54 -5.66
N ASN A 3 -11.24 -5.26 -5.40
CA ASN A 3 -9.95 -4.68 -5.79
C ASN A 3 -8.89 -5.05 -4.74
N GLU A 4 -8.78 -6.33 -4.40
CA GLU A 4 -7.78 -6.81 -3.45
C GLU A 4 -6.47 -7.03 -4.20
N ILE A 5 -5.52 -6.13 -3.99
CA ILE A 5 -4.13 -6.38 -4.38
C ILE A 5 -3.68 -7.62 -3.63
N SER A 6 -3.09 -8.57 -4.34
CA SER A 6 -2.55 -9.79 -3.74
C SER A 6 -1.56 -9.43 -2.63
N THR A 7 -1.75 -10.01 -1.45
CA THR A 7 -0.83 -9.86 -0.30
C THR A 7 0.61 -10.20 -0.69
N PHE A 8 0.79 -11.14 -1.61
CA PHE A 8 2.10 -11.52 -2.13
C PHE A 8 2.80 -10.37 -2.89
N ASP A 9 2.07 -9.62 -3.72
CA ASP A 9 2.64 -8.48 -4.44
C ASP A 9 3.02 -7.36 -3.47
N LEU A 10 2.20 -7.14 -2.43
CA LEU A 10 2.51 -6.20 -1.36
C LEU A 10 3.74 -6.62 -0.55
N GLU A 11 3.90 -7.91 -0.22
CA GLU A 11 5.09 -8.43 0.46
C GLU A 11 6.35 -8.28 -0.38
N ARG A 12 6.26 -8.58 -1.68
CA ARG A 12 7.38 -8.39 -2.60
C ARG A 12 7.81 -6.93 -2.65
N LEU A 13 6.85 -6.02 -2.75
CA LEU A 13 7.12 -4.58 -2.76
C LEU A 13 7.71 -4.10 -1.43
N ALA A 14 7.12 -4.51 -0.32
CA ALA A 14 7.58 -4.18 1.02
C ALA A 14 9.02 -4.64 1.27
N ASN A 15 9.37 -5.86 0.85
CA ASN A 15 10.73 -6.38 0.94
C ASN A 15 11.71 -5.66 0.01
N ALA A 16 11.30 -5.33 -1.22
CA ALA A 16 12.17 -4.63 -2.18
C ALA A 16 12.61 -3.26 -1.67
N TYR A 17 11.71 -2.53 -1.01
CA TYR A 17 11.98 -1.21 -0.47
C TYR A 17 12.36 -1.24 1.03
N GLN A 18 12.40 -2.42 1.66
CA GLN A 18 12.63 -2.57 3.10
C GLN A 18 11.68 -1.71 3.95
N ILE A 19 10.39 -1.69 3.58
CA ILE A 19 9.35 -0.86 4.20
C ILE A 19 8.22 -1.71 4.76
N ARG A 20 7.41 -1.14 5.66
CA ARG A 20 6.08 -1.69 5.98
C ARG A 20 5.04 -0.96 5.15
N ILE A 21 4.13 -1.70 4.52
CA ILE A 21 3.00 -1.15 3.76
C ILE A 21 1.70 -1.64 4.39
N TRP A 22 0.73 -0.74 4.53
CA TRP A 22 -0.62 -1.01 4.98
C TRP A 22 -1.60 -0.58 3.89
N GLN A 23 -2.37 -1.53 3.38
CA GLN A 23 -3.53 -1.28 2.54
C GLN A 23 -4.73 -1.02 3.45
N CYS A 24 -5.36 0.13 3.26
CA CYS A 24 -6.53 0.56 3.99
C CYS A 24 -7.66 0.91 3.01
N ARG A 25 -8.89 0.71 3.45
CA ARG A 25 -10.10 1.16 2.76
C ARG A 25 -10.65 2.42 3.38
N LYS A 26 -11.03 3.39 2.57
CA LYS A 26 -11.72 4.60 2.99
C LYS A 26 -13.19 4.28 3.24
N LEU A 27 -13.64 4.53 4.47
CA LEU A 27 -15.02 4.45 4.90
C LEU A 27 -15.46 5.84 5.37
N GLY A 28 -15.99 6.64 4.44
CA GLY A 28 -16.33 8.03 4.67
C GLY A 28 -15.07 8.87 4.97
N ARG A 29 -14.93 9.32 6.22
CA ARG A 29 -13.76 10.10 6.69
C ARG A 29 -12.71 9.25 7.42
N ARG A 30 -12.94 7.94 7.55
CA ARG A 30 -12.08 7.01 8.29
C ARG A 30 -11.38 6.05 7.36
N TRP A 31 -10.24 5.53 7.79
CA TRP A 31 -9.53 4.45 7.13
C TRP A 31 -9.73 3.17 7.94
N SER A 32 -10.09 2.09 7.25
CA SER A 32 -10.19 0.74 7.80
C SER A 32 -9.06 -0.10 7.24
N PHE A 33 -8.36 -0.83 8.10
CA PHE A 33 -7.32 -1.75 7.66
C PHE A 33 -7.89 -2.88 6.78
N ILE A 34 -7.15 -3.27 5.74
CA ILE A 34 -7.44 -4.44 4.89
C ILE A 34 -6.32 -5.47 5.03
N ALA A 35 -5.10 -5.09 4.63
CA ALA A 35 -3.96 -5.98 4.55
C ALA A 35 -2.66 -5.20 4.81
N GLY A 36 -1.62 -5.87 5.31
CA GLY A 36 -0.34 -5.23 5.59
C GLY A 36 0.82 -6.18 5.36
N ALA A 37 1.92 -5.65 4.83
CA ALA A 37 3.06 -6.42 4.37
C ALA A 37 4.39 -5.76 4.73
N GLY A 38 5.43 -6.56 4.92
CA GLY A 38 6.78 -6.11 5.32
C GLY A 38 7.05 -6.18 6.82
N VAL A 39 8.25 -5.80 7.22
CA VAL A 39 8.69 -5.85 8.62
C VAL A 39 8.06 -4.71 9.41
N GLU A 40 7.53 -5.00 10.59
CA GLU A 40 6.99 -3.96 11.48
C GLU A 40 8.11 -3.00 11.93
N LYS A 41 7.86 -1.70 11.80
CA LYS A 41 8.78 -0.64 12.22
C LYS A 41 8.05 0.32 13.14
N VAL A 42 8.73 0.78 14.19
CA VAL A 42 8.22 1.80 15.12
C VAL A 42 8.43 3.18 14.50
N LEU A 43 7.72 3.46 13.41
CA LEU A 43 7.80 4.71 12.66
C LEU A 43 6.40 5.23 12.35
N PRO A 44 6.22 6.56 12.22
CA PRO A 44 4.94 7.12 11.83
C PRO A 44 4.56 6.62 10.44
N SER A 45 3.30 6.20 10.29
CA SER A 45 2.76 5.81 9.00
C SER A 45 2.37 7.05 8.19
N GLN A 46 2.74 7.06 6.92
CA GLN A 46 2.45 8.14 5.99
C GLN A 46 1.59 7.61 4.84
N LEU A 47 0.54 8.34 4.45
CA LEU A 47 -0.26 8.01 3.26
C LEU A 47 0.57 8.37 2.03
N VAL A 48 0.94 7.36 1.23
CA VAL A 48 1.79 7.53 0.04
C VAL A 48 0.96 7.54 -1.23
N TYR A 49 -0.13 6.77 -1.28
CA TYR A 49 -0.97 6.69 -2.46
C TYR A 49 -2.44 6.44 -2.10
N GLU A 50 -3.34 7.17 -2.76
CA GLU A 50 -4.78 7.00 -2.66
C GLU A 50 -5.36 6.71 -4.04
N ALA A 51 -6.15 5.65 -4.14
CA ALA A 51 -6.83 5.20 -5.35
C ALA A 51 -8.30 4.93 -5.03
N GLY A 52 -9.17 5.92 -5.25
CA GLY A 52 -10.60 5.81 -4.98
C GLY A 52 -10.89 5.58 -3.49
N ASP A 53 -11.37 4.39 -3.14
CA ASP A 53 -11.60 3.98 -1.76
C ASP A 53 -10.42 3.21 -1.14
N LEU A 54 -9.28 3.09 -1.81
CA LEU A 54 -8.07 2.46 -1.28
C LEU A 54 -7.00 3.50 -0.93
N GLY A 55 -6.30 3.28 0.17
CA GLY A 55 -5.18 4.08 0.64
C GLY A 55 -4.02 3.19 1.07
N PHE A 56 -2.82 3.55 0.66
CA PHE A 56 -1.58 2.83 0.99
C PHE A 56 -0.75 3.68 1.93
N PHE A 57 -0.59 3.17 3.16
CA PHE A 57 0.22 3.79 4.19
C PHE A 57 1.55 3.07 4.31
N VAL A 58 2.63 3.82 4.48
CA VAL A 58 3.99 3.26 4.51
C VAL A 58 4.69 3.70 5.78
N GLN A 59 5.48 2.81 6.37
CA GLN A 59 6.42 3.12 7.45
C GLN A 59 7.84 2.79 6.99
N ALA A 60 8.67 3.82 6.91
CA ALA A 60 10.07 3.75 6.50
C ALA A 60 10.82 5.01 6.94
N GLU A 61 12.12 4.89 7.18
CA GLU A 61 12.97 6.05 7.49
C GLU A 61 13.28 6.85 6.22
N THR A 62 13.61 6.13 5.15
CA THR A 62 13.94 6.71 3.84
C THR A 62 13.48 5.77 2.75
N PHE A 63 12.77 6.29 1.75
CA PHE A 63 12.35 5.53 0.57
C PHE A 63 12.13 6.49 -0.60
N ASN A 64 12.15 5.96 -1.83
CA ASN A 64 11.80 6.74 -3.01
C ASN A 64 10.28 6.69 -3.21
N GLU A 65 9.60 7.73 -2.71
CA GLU A 65 8.14 7.85 -2.76
C GLU A 65 7.61 7.77 -4.21
N ALA A 66 8.24 8.49 -5.15
CA ALA A 66 7.78 8.53 -6.53
C ALA A 66 7.81 7.13 -7.18
N ALA A 67 8.91 6.39 -7.01
CA ALA A 67 9.05 5.03 -7.52
C ALA A 67 8.03 4.08 -6.87
N LEU A 68 7.80 4.22 -5.56
CA LEU A 68 6.84 3.39 -4.84
C LEU A 68 5.40 3.65 -5.30
N VAL A 69 5.03 4.91 -5.52
CA VAL A 69 3.71 5.30 -6.05
C VAL A 69 3.50 4.72 -7.44
N GLU A 70 4.51 4.73 -8.31
CA GLU A 70 4.39 4.12 -9.65
C GLU A 70 4.15 2.61 -9.59
N GLU A 71 4.85 1.90 -8.72
CA GLU A 71 4.64 0.46 -8.53
C GLU A 71 3.24 0.17 -7.95
N LEU A 72 2.79 0.93 -6.95
CA LEU A 72 1.43 0.80 -6.39
C LEU A 72 0.34 1.11 -7.44
N LYS A 73 0.56 2.08 -8.32
CA LYS A 73 -0.33 2.38 -9.46
C LYS A 73 -0.43 1.19 -10.43
N LYS A 74 0.68 0.52 -10.73
CA LYS A 74 0.69 -0.66 -11.60
C LYS A 74 -0.11 -1.82 -10.97
N LEU A 75 0.04 -2.04 -9.67
CA LEU A 75 -0.66 -3.10 -8.93
C LEU A 75 -2.18 -2.85 -8.83
N THR A 76 -2.57 -1.61 -8.55
CA THR A 76 -3.99 -1.20 -8.54
C THR A 76 -4.64 -1.30 -9.92
N THR A 77 -3.94 -0.90 -10.99
CA THR A 77 -4.47 -0.96 -12.35
C THR A 77 -4.63 -2.41 -12.86
N LYS A 78 -3.70 -3.31 -12.51
CA LYS A 78 -3.81 -4.74 -12.84
C LYS A 78 -5.06 -5.40 -12.26
N SER A 79 -5.52 -4.96 -11.09
CA SER A 79 -6.71 -5.53 -10.44
C SER A 79 -8.03 -5.15 -11.12
N ILE A 80 -8.04 -4.11 -11.97
CA ILE A 80 -9.25 -3.58 -12.62
C ILE A 80 -9.57 -4.32 -13.94
N CYS A 81 -8.63 -5.13 -14.46
CA CYS A 81 -8.76 -5.80 -15.74
C CYS A 81 -9.03 -7.31 -15.56
N CYS A 82 -10.15 -7.65 -14.92
CA CYS A 82 -10.71 -9.01 -14.87
C CYS A 82 -12.23 -8.94 -15.07
#